data_AF-A0A419FWF1-F1
#
_entry.id   AF-A0A419FWF1-F1
#
_cell.length_a   1.000
_cell.length_b   1.000
_cell.length_c   1.000
_cell.angle_alpha   90.00
_cell.angle_beta   90.00
_cell.angle_gamma   90.00
#
_symmetry.space_group_name_H-M   'P 1'
#
loop_
_entity.id
_entity.type
_entity.pdbx_description
1 polymer ?
#
loop_
_entity_poly.entity_id
_entity_poly.type
_entity_poly.pdbx_seq_one_letter_code
_entity_poly.pdbx_strand_id
1 'polypeptide(L)'
;MMIDPNICYNNHVKITGNEIDHIKEMLPKLSRTALHELRTFTDYLADREKRRKALVDQVLKAEKEHDSVICNTAEEAMHAILDTPDDEDEA
;
A
#
# COMPACT_ATOMS: atom_id res chain seq x y z
N MET A 1 11.43 -19.86 2.18
CA MET A 1 11.69 -18.99 1.00
C MET A 1 11.06 -17.65 1.30
N MET A 2 11.87 -16.63 1.54
CA MET A 2 11.39 -15.26 1.73
C MET A 2 11.13 -14.68 0.34
N ILE A 3 9.86 -14.47 -0.02
CA ILE A 3 9.52 -13.76 -1.26
C ILE A 3 9.91 -12.30 -1.01
N ASP A 4 10.86 -11.79 -1.79
CA ASP A 4 11.26 -10.38 -1.72
C ASP A 4 10.02 -9.50 -2.01
N PRO A 5 9.54 -8.69 -1.04
CA PRO A 5 8.35 -7.88 -1.21
C PRO A 5 8.45 -6.91 -2.39
N ASN A 6 9.66 -6.55 -2.85
CA ASN A 6 9.86 -5.63 -3.97
C ASN A 6 9.55 -6.22 -5.35
N ILE A 7 9.39 -7.54 -5.47
CA ILE A 7 9.13 -8.18 -6.78
C ILE A 7 7.72 -7.83 -7.30
N CYS A 8 6.75 -7.57 -6.41
CA CYS A 8 5.37 -7.30 -6.80
C CYS A 8 5.05 -5.83 -7.11
N TYR A 9 5.93 -4.87 -6.79
CA TYR A 9 5.59 -3.44 -6.81
C TYR A 9 6.20 -2.61 -7.95
N ASN A 10 7.05 -3.20 -8.81
CA ASN A 10 7.77 -2.44 -9.83
C ASN A 10 7.10 -2.47 -11.21
N ASN A 11 5.87 -1.93 -11.30
CA ASN A 11 5.43 -1.29 -12.54
C ASN A 11 6.03 0.12 -12.59
N HIS A 12 7.35 0.20 -12.65
CA HIS A 12 8.07 1.44 -12.92
C HIS A 12 7.81 1.79 -14.39
N VAL A 13 6.70 2.48 -14.67
CA VAL A 13 6.54 3.21 -15.93
C VAL A 13 7.68 4.21 -15.95
N LYS A 14 8.77 3.89 -16.66
CA LYS A 14 9.91 4.79 -16.82
C LYS A 14 9.46 5.93 -17.74
N ILE A 15 8.85 6.95 -17.15
CA ILE A 15 8.55 8.19 -17.85
C ILE A 15 9.89 8.82 -18.20
N THR A 16 10.18 8.89 -19.49
CA THR A 16 11.34 9.56 -20.06
C THR A 16 11.07 11.06 -20.15
N GLY A 17 12.12 11.89 -20.15
CA GLY A 17 11.97 13.34 -20.33
C GLY A 17 11.19 13.71 -21.59
N ASN A 18 11.37 12.92 -22.66
CA ASN A 18 10.67 13.11 -23.93
C ASN A 18 9.13 12.95 -23.81
N GLU A 19 8.66 12.02 -22.97
CA GLU A 19 7.23 11.82 -22.77
C GLU A 19 6.61 12.97 -21.96
N ILE A 20 7.34 13.52 -20.99
CA ILE A 20 6.90 14.69 -20.22
C ILE A 20 6.73 15.90 -21.14
N ASP A 21 7.70 16.14 -22.02
CA ASP A 21 7.66 17.29 -22.92
C ASP A 21 6.56 17.13 -23.98
N HIS A 22 6.32 15.91 -24.46
CA HIS A 22 5.17 15.62 -25.33
C HIS A 22 3.83 15.87 -24.62
N ILE A 23 3.69 15.47 -23.35
CA ILE A 23 2.49 15.75 -22.57
C ILE A 23 2.27 17.27 -22.42
N LYS A 24 3.33 18.03 -22.10
CA LYS A 24 3.25 19.50 -22.00
C LYS A 24 2.81 20.14 -23.32
N GLU A 25 3.24 19.60 -24.45
CA GLU A 25 2.84 20.07 -25.78
C GLU A 25 1.37 19.76 -26.09
N MET A 26 0.87 18.61 -25.63
CA MET A 26 -0.47 18.13 -25.95
C MET A 26 -1.55 18.71 -25.02
N LEU A 27 -1.23 18.96 -23.74
CA LEU A 27 -2.19 19.46 -22.75
C LEU A 27 -2.94 20.73 -23.20
N PRO A 28 -2.31 21.76 -23.80
CA PRO A 28 -3.02 22.95 -24.28
C PRO A 28 -3.95 22.69 -25.46
N LYS A 29 -3.75 21.58 -26.20
CA LYS A 29 -4.55 21.21 -27.38
C LYS A 29 -5.82 20.44 -27.02
N LEU A 30 -5.96 20.03 -25.75
CA LEU A 30 -7.12 19.28 -25.28
C LEU A 30 -8.32 20.19 -25.03
N SER A 31 -9.52 19.63 -25.17
CA SER A 31 -10.75 20.32 -24.81
C SER A 31 -10.84 20.52 -23.29
N ARG A 32 -11.64 21.52 -22.87
CA ARG A 32 -11.88 21.75 -21.43
C ARG A 32 -12.47 20.52 -20.73
N THR A 33 -13.35 19.78 -21.41
CA THR A 33 -13.95 18.55 -20.88
C THR A 33 -12.87 17.48 -20.65
N ALA A 34 -12.01 17.25 -21.64
CA ALA A 34 -10.92 16.28 -21.52
C ALA A 34 -9.93 16.67 -20.40
N LEU A 35 -9.63 17.96 -20.25
CA LEU A 35 -8.79 18.44 -19.14
C LEU A 35 -9.44 18.22 -17.77
N HIS A 36 -10.76 18.39 -17.66
CA HIS A 36 -11.49 18.12 -16.43
C HIS A 36 -11.50 16.62 -16.08
N GLU A 37 -11.74 15.76 -17.07
CA GLU A 37 -11.68 14.30 -16.91
C GLU A 37 -10.28 13.84 -16.50
N LEU A 38 -9.23 14.36 -17.15
CA LEU A 38 -7.84 14.07 -16.79
C LEU A 38 -7.52 14.49 -15.35
N ARG A 39 -8.00 15.66 -14.91
CA ARG A 39 -7.83 16.10 -13.52
C ARG A 39 -8.49 15.13 -12.55
N THR A 40 -9.76 14.79 -12.81
CA THR A 40 -10.53 13.85 -11.97
C THR A 40 -9.84 12.49 -11.89
N PHE A 41 -9.34 12.00 -13.02
CA PHE A 41 -8.62 10.75 -13.08
C PHE A 41 -7.28 10.80 -12.33
N THR A 42 -6.55 11.91 -12.44
CA THR A 42 -5.29 12.14 -11.70
C THR A 42 -5.53 12.16 -10.20
N ASP A 43 -6.60 12.84 -9.74
CA ASP A 43 -6.99 12.89 -8.34
C ASP A 43 -7.35 11.48 -7.81
N TYR A 44 -8.07 10.68 -8.60
CA TYR A 44 -8.35 9.28 -8.27
C TYR A 44 -7.07 8.44 -8.13
N LEU A 45 -6.11 8.58 -9.04
CA LEU A 45 -4.84 7.85 -8.97
C LEU A 45 -4.04 8.24 -7.72
N ALA A 46 -4.01 9.53 -7.37
CA ALA A 46 -3.32 10.02 -6.18
C ALA A 46 -3.93 9.45 -4.90
N ASP A 47 -5.26 9.44 -4.78
CA ASP A 47 -5.96 8.86 -3.64
C ASP A 47 -5.76 7.33 -3.54
N ARG A 48 -5.83 6.62 -4.67
CA ARG A 48 -5.57 5.18 -4.72
C ARG A 48 -4.16 4.85 -4.23
N GLU A 49 -3.14 5.59 -4.67
CA GLU A 49 -1.76 5.37 -4.23
C GLU A 49 -1.57 5.69 -2.75
N LYS A 50 -2.24 6.74 -2.23
CA LYS A 50 -2.24 7.04 -0.80
C LYS A 50 -2.80 5.88 0.03
N ARG A 51 -3.96 5.33 -0.36
CA ARG A 51 -4.56 4.17 0.30
C ARG A 51 -3.68 2.94 0.23
N ARG A 52 -3.05 2.68 -0.92
CA ARG A 52 -2.10 1.58 -1.07
C ARG A 52 -0.90 1.71 -0.12
N LYS A 53 -0.31 2.91 -0.02
CA LYS A 53 0.81 3.16 0.90
C LYS A 53 0.40 2.93 2.35
N ALA A 54 -0.75 3.46 2.76
CA ALA A 54 -1.28 3.24 4.11
C ALA A 54 -1.46 1.75 4.43
N LEU A 55 -1.99 0.98 3.48
CA LEU A 55 -2.12 -0.48 3.63
C LEU A 55 -0.76 -1.17 3.78
N VAL A 56 0.22 -0.82 2.94
CA VAL A 56 1.57 -1.39 3.04
C VAL A 56 2.21 -1.05 4.38
N ASP A 57 2.08 0.19 4.84
CA ASP A 57 2.62 0.61 6.15
C ASP A 57 1.95 -0.15 7.30
N GLN A 58 0.63 -0.38 7.23
CA GLN A 58 -0.12 -1.19 8.21
C GLN A 58 0.35 -2.65 8.22
N VAL A 59 0.49 -3.28 7.05
CA VAL A 59 0.97 -4.66 6.94
C VAL A 59 2.39 -4.79 7.47
N LEU A 60 3.30 -3.90 7.08
CA LEU A 60 4.68 -3.90 7.58
C LEU A 60 4.76 -3.64 9.09
N LYS A 61 3.83 -2.86 9.64
CA LYS A 61 3.71 -2.65 11.08
C LYS A 61 3.27 -3.93 11.78
N ALA A 62 2.21 -4.60 11.30
CA ALA A 62 1.73 -5.87 11.85
C ALA A 62 2.78 -6.99 11.76
N GLU A 63 3.56 -7.05 10.67
CA GLU A 63 4.66 -8.02 10.54
C GLU A 63 5.80 -7.78 11.53
N LYS A 64 6.03 -6.51 11.95
CA LYS A 64 7.05 -6.15 12.94
C LYS A 64 6.56 -6.26 14.37
N GLU A 65 5.30 -5.93 14.62
CA GLU A 65 4.57 -6.12 15.87
C GLU A 65 4.08 -7.56 15.99
N HIS A 66 4.92 -8.51 15.58
CA HIS A 66 4.69 -9.91 15.89
C HIS A 66 4.90 -10.03 17.41
N ASP A 67 3.81 -9.99 18.17
CA ASP A 67 3.70 -10.50 19.52
C ASP A 67 3.98 -12.01 19.48
N SER A 68 5.24 -12.32 19.23
CA SER A 68 5.77 -13.66 19.17
C SER A 68 6.07 -14.09 20.59
N VAL A 69 5.12 -14.82 21.17
CA VAL A 69 5.32 -15.41 22.49
C VAL A 69 6.21 -16.64 22.33
N ILE A 70 7.48 -16.51 22.71
CA ILE A 70 8.40 -17.65 22.77
C ILE A 70 8.05 -18.46 24.02
N CYS A 71 7.54 -19.67 23.82
CA CYS A 71 7.21 -20.61 24.89
C CYS A 71 8.28 -21.69 24.97
N ASN A 72 8.82 -21.95 26.17
CA ASN A 72 9.84 -22.99 26.38
C ASN A 72 9.23 -24.33 26.79
N THR A 73 7.94 -24.32 27.17
CA THR A 73 7.17 -25.50 27.57
C THR A 73 5.78 -25.51 26.93
N ALA A 74 5.14 -26.67 26.90
CA ALA A 74 3.79 -26.82 26.36
C ALA A 74 2.75 -26.11 27.23
N GLU A 75 2.95 -26.10 28.55
CA GLU A 75 2.10 -25.42 29.52
C GLU A 75 2.12 -23.89 29.33
N GLU A 76 3.30 -23.31 29.11
CA GLU A 76 3.44 -21.87 28.78
C GLU A 76 2.71 -21.51 27.49
N ALA A 77 2.77 -22.37 26.47
CA ALA A 77 2.06 -22.16 25.22
C ALA A 77 0.54 -22.21 25.40
N MET A 78 0.03 -23.15 26.21
CA MET A 78 -1.41 -23.23 26.50
C MET A 78 -1.91 -22.01 27.25
N HIS A 79 -1.16 -21.51 28.24
CA HIS A 79 -1.54 -20.30 28.96
C HIS A 79 -1.54 -19.07 28.07
N ALA A 80 -0.52 -18.91 27.22
CA ALA A 80 -0.46 -17.80 26.27
C ALA A 80 -1.70 -17.76 25.36
N ILE A 81 -2.18 -18.91 24.89
CA ILE A 81 -3.38 -19.00 24.04
C ILE A 81 -4.65 -18.66 24.81
N LEU A 82 -4.79 -19.15 26.05
CA LEU A 82 -6.01 -18.99 26.87
C LEU A 82 -6.14 -17.59 27.46
N ASP A 83 -5.02 -16.92 27.69
CA ASP A 83 -4.96 -15.60 28.33
C ASP A 83 -4.82 -14.46 27.30
N THR A 84 -4.75 -14.76 26.00
CA THR A 84 -4.81 -13.71 24.97
C THR A 84 -6.24 -13.13 25.02
N PRO A 85 -6.41 -11.83 25.32
CA PRO A 85 -7.73 -11.22 25.27
C PRO A 85 -8.27 -11.37 23.84
N ASP A 86 -9.51 -11.83 23.71
CA ASP A 86 -10.23 -11.73 22.43
C ASP A 86 -10.30 -10.23 22.12
N ASP A 87 -9.48 -9.77 21.19
CA ASP A 87 -9.60 -8.42 20.61
C ASP A 87 -10.92 -8.40 19.81
N GLU A 88 -12.03 -8.30 20.53
CA GLU A 88 -13.35 -8.01 19.99
C GLU A 88 -13.28 -6.63 19.33
N ASP A 89 -13.39 -6.64 18.00
CA ASP A 89 -13.78 -5.55 17.10
C ASP A 89 -14.15 -4.22 17.80
N GLU A 90 -13.24 -3.23 17.79
CA GLU A 90 -13.63 -1.86 18.12
C GLU A 90 -14.47 -1.27 16.97
N ALA A 91 -15.72 -0.96 17.32
CA ALA A 91 -16.81 -0.41 16.51
C ALA A 91 -16.64 1.06 16.09
#